data_AF-A0AA95F3V4-F1
#
_entry.id   AF-A0AA95F3V4-F1
#
_cell.length_a   1.000
_cell.length_b   1.000
_cell.length_c   1.000
_cell.angle_alpha   90.00
_cell.angle_beta   90.00
_cell.angle_gamma   90.00
#
_symmetry.space_group_name_H-M   'P 1'
#
loop_
_entity.id
_entity.type
_entity.pdbx_description
1 polymer ?
#
loop_
_entity_poly.entity_id
_entity_poly.type
_entity_poly.pdbx_seq_one_letter_code
_entity_poly.pdbx_strand_id
1 'polypeptide(L)' 'MANSNGYPDKNLSNVVEDLGQNPVNSHQAQQLQQQKNDRRHQAAQNHDQTVDLEHPKA' A
#
# COMPACT_ATOMS: atom_id res chain seq x y z
N MET A 1 5.43 5.24 -19.46
CA MET A 1 6.47 4.29 -19.01
C MET A 1 5.77 3.02 -18.56
N ALA A 2 5.66 2.03 -19.46
CA ALA A 2 5.10 0.71 -19.18
C ALA A 2 6.25 -0.30 -19.09
N ASN A 3 6.12 -1.32 -18.25
CA ASN A 3 7.05 -2.44 -18.21
C ASN A 3 7.00 -3.21 -19.56
N SER A 4 7.91 -4.18 -19.73
CA SER A 4 7.99 -5.01 -20.95
C SER A 4 6.68 -5.68 -21.36
N ASN A 5 5.70 -5.77 -20.45
CA ASN A 5 4.41 -6.42 -20.63
C ASN A 5 3.28 -5.41 -20.89
N GLY A 6 3.60 -4.13 -21.13
CA GLY A 6 2.61 -3.08 -21.43
C GLY A 6 1.83 -2.57 -20.23
N TYR A 7 2.07 -3.11 -19.02
CA TYR A 7 1.47 -2.62 -17.79
C TYR A 7 2.25 -1.44 -17.23
N PRO A 8 1.60 -0.49 -16.51
CA PRO A 8 2.30 0.52 -15.73
C PRO A 8 3.34 -0.17 -14.85
N ASP A 9 4.57 0.32 -14.86
CA ASP A 9 5.61 -0.20 -13.97
C ASP A 9 5.09 -0.12 -12.53
N LYS A 10 4.99 -1.27 -11.85
CA LYS A 10 4.48 -1.36 -10.48
C LYS A 10 5.26 -0.46 -9.53
N ASN A 11 6.53 -0.21 -9.83
CA ASN A 11 7.38 0.68 -9.05
C ASN A 11 7.09 2.18 -9.31
N LEU A 12 6.46 2.51 -10.44
CA LEU A 12 6.06 3.87 -10.82
C LEU A 12 4.61 4.21 -10.48
N SER A 13 3.76 3.21 -10.21
CA SER A 13 2.36 3.44 -9.83
C SER A 13 2.24 4.33 -8.58
N ASN A 14 3.09 4.10 -7.57
CA ASN A 14 3.11 4.91 -6.35
C ASN A 14 3.55 6.35 -6.64
N VAL A 15 4.43 6.55 -7.61
CA VAL A 15 4.96 7.88 -7.98
C VAL A 15 3.86 8.74 -8.59
N VAL A 16 2.99 8.16 -9.41
CA VAL A 16 1.85 8.89 -10.01
C VAL A 16 0.82 9.27 -8.93
N GLU A 17 0.53 8.37 -8.00
CA GLU A 17 -0.36 8.66 -6.87
C GLU A 17 0.20 9.76 -5.96
N ASP A 18 1.50 9.72 -5.65
CA ASP A 18 2.17 10.72 -4.82
C ASP A 18 2.25 12.10 -5.51
N LEU A 19 2.47 12.14 -6.83
CA LEU A 19 2.48 13.40 -7.61
C LEU A 19 1.08 14.05 -7.74
N GLY A 20 0.01 13.27 -7.59
CA GLY A 20 -1.37 13.77 -7.63
C GLY A 20 -1.88 14.31 -6.28
N GLN A 21 -1.12 14.16 -5.20
CA GLN A 21 -1.50 14.64 -3.88
C GLN A 21 -1.34 16.17 -3.80
N ASN A 22 -2.40 16.86 -3.39
CA ASN A 22 -2.30 18.29 -3.08
C ASN A 22 -1.38 18.48 -1.85
N PRO A 23 -0.51 19.50 -1.85
CA PRO A 23 0.32 19.79 -0.68
C PRO A 23 -0.56 20.11 0.52
N VAL A 24 -0.36 19.36 1.61
CA VAL A 24 -1.08 19.53 2.88
C VAL A 24 -0.18 20.19 3.92
N ASN A 25 -0.77 20.79 4.95
CA ASN A 25 0.00 21.33 6.07
C ASN A 25 0.68 20.21 6.87
N SER A 26 1.69 20.57 7.67
CA SER A 26 2.53 19.62 8.42
C SER A 26 1.75 18.72 9.37
N HIS A 27 0.70 19.25 10.02
CA HIS A 27 -0.12 18.48 10.94
C HIS A 27 -0.97 17.43 10.20
N GLN A 28 -1.58 17.81 9.09
CA GLN A 28 -2.34 16.90 8.24
C GLN A 28 -1.45 15.83 7.60
N ALA A 29 -0.23 16.18 7.18
CA ALA A 29 0.76 15.21 6.71
C ALA A 29 1.08 14.16 7.78
N GLN A 30 1.25 14.58 9.03
CA GLN A 30 1.48 13.66 10.16
C GLN A 30 0.29 12.73 10.40
N GLN A 31 -0.95 13.24 10.34
CA GLN A 31 -2.16 12.42 10.48
C GLN A 31 -2.26 11.38 9.36
N LEU A 32 -2.02 11.76 8.11
CA LEU A 32 -2.04 10.84 6.96
C LEU A 32 -0.95 9.77 7.07
N GLN A 33 0.24 10.14 7.55
CA GLN A 33 1.33 9.20 7.74
C GLN A 33 1.01 8.18 8.84
N GLN A 34 0.40 8.62 9.95
CA GLN A 34 -0.07 7.72 11.01
C GLN A 34 -1.10 6.73 10.45
N GLN A 35 -2.12 7.22 9.73
CA GLN A 35 -3.14 6.36 9.10
C GLN A 35 -2.52 5.34 8.12
N LYS A 36 -1.52 5.75 7.33
CA LYS A 36 -0.79 4.85 6.41
C LYS A 36 -0.03 3.77 7.17
N ASN A 37 0.60 4.13 8.29
CA ASN A 37 1.33 3.19 9.14
C ASN A 37 0.37 2.20 9.82
N ASP A 38 -0.76 2.67 10.35
CA ASP A 38 -1.77 1.82 10.99
C ASP A 38 -2.34 0.80 9.99
N ARG A 39 -2.63 1.24 8.76
CA ARG A 39 -3.09 0.35 7.69
C ARG A 39 -2.04 -0.71 7.35
N ARG A 40 -0.76 -0.34 7.25
CA ARG A 40 0.33 -1.30 7.00
C ARG A 40 0.49 -2.28 8.15
N HIS A 41 0.36 -1.82 9.39
CA HIS A 41 0.45 -2.67 10.57
C HIS A 41 -0.67 -3.71 10.58
N GLN A 42 -1.92 -3.28 10.35
CA GLN A 42 -3.07 -4.18 10.23
C GLN A 42 -2.91 -5.14 9.04
N ALA A 43 -2.46 -4.63 7.89
CA ALA A 43 -2.22 -5.47 6.72
C ALA A 43 -1.15 -6.53 7.02
N ALA A 44 -0.05 -6.18 7.71
CA ALA A 44 1.00 -7.11 8.10
C ALA A 44 0.49 -8.18 9.07
N GLN A 45 -0.32 -7.80 10.07
CA GLN A 45 -0.96 -8.75 10.99
C GLN A 45 -1.92 -9.72 10.28
N ASN A 46 -2.68 -9.22 9.29
CA ASN A 46 -3.57 -10.05 8.50
C ASN A 46 -2.83 -10.88 7.43
N HIS A 47 -1.64 -10.45 7.00
CA HIS A 47 -0.83 -11.16 6.00
C HIS A 47 -0.23 -12.46 6.54
N ASP A 48 -0.08 -12.57 7.86
CA ASP A 48 0.33 -13.81 8.56
C ASP A 48 -0.83 -14.81 8.70
N GLN A 49 -2.07 -14.37 8.40
CA GLN A 49 -3.26 -15.21 8.28
C GLN A 49 -3.55 -15.52 6.81
N THR A 50 -2.56 -16.03 6.08
CA THR A 50 -2.91 -16.80 4.88
C THR A 50 -3.73 -17.99 5.37
N VAL A 51 -5.04 -17.99 5.11
CA VAL A 51 -5.80 -19.24 5.11
C VAL A 51 -5.03 -20.15 4.16
N ASP A 52 -4.37 -21.14 4.73
CA ASP A 52 -3.70 -22.16 3.95
C ASP A 52 -4.80 -22.87 3.17
N LEU A 53 -4.95 -22.50 1.90
CA LEU A 53 -5.94 -23.09 1.00
C LEU A 53 -5.62 -24.56 0.72
N GLU A 54 -4.41 -25.02 1.07
CA GLU A 54 -3.98 -26.42 0.95
C GLU A 54 -4.11 -27.18 2.28
N HIS A 55 -4.11 -26.48 3.43
CA HIS A 55 -4.38 -27.07 4.76
C HIS A 55 -5.37 -26.23 5.58
N PRO A 56 -6.69 -26.36 5.33
CA PRO A 56 -7.68 -25.79 6.23
C PRO A 56 -7.51 -26.42 7.62
N LYS A 57 -7.25 -25.59 8.65
CA LYS A 57 -7.30 -26.06 10.04
C LYS A 57 -8.71 -26.53 10.36
N ALA A 58 -8.81 -27.79 10.78
CA ALA A 58 -10.03 -28.46 11.21
C ALA A 58 -10.66 -27.84 12.47
#